data_AF-A0AA38KKF7-F1
#
_entry.id   AF-A0AA38KKF7-F1
#
_cell.length_a   1.000
_cell.length_b   1.000
_cell.length_c   1.000
_cell.angle_alpha   90.00
_cell.angle_beta   90.00
_cell.angle_gamma   90.00
#
_symmetry.space_group_name_H-M   'P 1'
#
loop_
_entity.id
_entity.type
_entity.pdbx_description
1 polymer ?
#
loop_
_entity_poly.entity_id
_entity_poly.type
_entity_poly.pdbx_seq_one_letter_code
_entity_poly.pdbx_strand_id
1 'polypeptide(L)' 'FGVPNKIVADNASNFSSREVISFCYEYGITLAHASDYYPQGNGQAESSNKNLVTIIRKLVDENQRMWH' A
#
# COMPACT_ATOMS: atom_id res chain seq x y z
N PHE A 1 -2.74 1.14 17.95
CA PHE A 1 -2.64 0.16 16.85
C PHE A 1 -3.68 -0.91 17.07
N GLY A 2 -4.27 -1.42 16.00
CA GLY A 2 -5.35 -2.42 16.05
C GLY A 2 -5.71 -2.90 14.65
N VAL A 3 -6.63 -3.85 14.58
CA VAL A 3 -7.13 -4.37 13.31
C VAL A 3 -8.01 -3.29 12.65
N PRO A 4 -7.71 -2.87 11.41
CA PRO A 4 -8.52 -1.88 10.72
C PRO A 4 -9.87 -2.48 10.32
N ASN A 5 -10.91 -1.66 10.32
CA ASN A 5 -12.21 -2.09 9.80
C ASN A 5 -12.22 -2.23 8.26
N LYS A 6 -11.40 -1.44 7.57
CA LYS A 6 -11.32 -1.39 6.10
C LYS A 6 -9.90 -1.12 5.61
N ILE A 7 -9.51 -1.79 4.53
CA ILE A 7 -8.30 -1.53 3.76
C ILE A 7 -8.72 -1.15 2.34
N VAL A 8 -8.15 -0.05 1.82
CA VAL A 8 -8.27 0.33 0.41
C VAL A 8 -6.90 0.09 -0.23
N ALA A 9 -6.84 -0.85 -1.16
CA ALA A 9 -5.64 -1.18 -1.91
C ALA A 9 -5.79 -0.71 -3.36
N ASP A 10 -4.68 -0.61 -4.09
CA ASP A 10 -4.75 -0.50 -5.55
C ASP A 10 -5.15 -1.85 -6.18
N ASN A 11 -5.26 -1.88 -7.51
CA ASN A 11 -5.56 -3.09 -8.27
C ASN A 11 -4.33 -4.01 -8.44
N ALA A 12 -3.29 -3.87 -7.61
CA ALA A 12 -2.12 -4.74 -7.71
C ALA A 12 -2.48 -6.19 -7.37
N SER A 13 -1.98 -7.13 -8.18
CA SER A 13 -2.23 -8.57 -8.04
C SER A 13 -1.89 -9.12 -6.64
N ASN A 14 -0.94 -8.50 -5.94
CA ASN A 14 -0.54 -8.89 -4.60
C ASN A 14 -1.69 -8.72 -3.59
N PHE A 15 -2.49 -7.66 -3.71
CA PHE A 15 -3.64 -7.40 -2.84
C PHE A 15 -4.92 -8.11 -3.30
N SER A 16 -4.92 -8.66 -4.51
CA SER A 16 -6.02 -9.45 -5.07
C SER A 16 -5.82 -10.96 -4.92
N SER A 17 -4.76 -11.38 -4.21
CA SER A 17 -4.45 -12.79 -3.97
C SER A 17 -5.45 -13.45 -3.02
N ARG A 18 -5.64 -14.77 -3.15
CA ARG A 18 -6.59 -15.52 -2.32
C ARG A 18 -6.18 -15.48 -0.84
N GLU A 19 -4.88 -15.49 -0.58
CA GLU A 19 -4.25 -15.41 0.72
C GLU A 19 -4.63 -14.11 1.43
N VAL A 20 -4.52 -12.97 0.74
CA VAL A 20 -4.88 -11.66 1.29
C VAL A 20 -6.38 -11.53 1.54
N ILE A 21 -7.21 -12.04 0.62
CA ILE A 21 -8.66 -12.04 0.79
C ILE A 21 -9.07 -12.90 1.99
N SER A 22 -8.48 -14.09 2.14
CA SER A 22 -8.75 -14.99 3.27
C SER A 22 -8.34 -14.36 4.60
N PHE A 23 -7.18 -13.71 4.64
CA PHE A 23 -6.72 -12.97 5.81
C PHE A 23 -7.70 -11.84 6.17
N CYS A 24 -8.11 -11.02 5.21
CA CYS A 24 -9.06 -9.94 5.50
C CYS A 24 -10.39 -10.49 6.02
N TYR A 25 -10.88 -11.59 5.45
CA TYR A 25 -12.11 -12.24 5.90
C TYR A 25 -12.01 -12.76 7.34
N GLU A 26 -10.93 -13.45 7.68
CA GLU A 26 -10.71 -14.01 9.03
C GLU A 26 -10.71 -12.93 10.12
N TYR A 27 -10.16 -11.76 9.81
CA TYR A 27 -10.07 -10.64 10.74
C TYR A 27 -11.24 -9.65 10.64
N GLY A 28 -12.26 -9.93 9.82
CA GLY A 28 -13.42 -9.05 9.63
C GLY A 28 -13.08 -7.72 8.97
N ILE A 29 -11.99 -7.68 8.20
CA ILE A 29 -11.51 -6.49 7.49
C ILE A 29 -12.20 -6.40 6.13
N THR A 30 -12.80 -5.26 5.84
CA THR A 30 -13.33 -4.99 4.49
C THR A 30 -12.18 -4.62 3.56
N LEU A 31 -11.86 -5.48 2.59
CA LEU A 31 -10.91 -5.15 1.53
C LEU A 31 -11.65 -4.51 0.35
N ALA A 32 -11.24 -3.32 -0.05
CA ALA A 32 -11.73 -2.63 -1.23
C ALA A 32 -10.56 -2.28 -2.16
N HIS A 33 -10.78 -2.40 -3.46
CA HIS A 33 -9.80 -1.96 -4.45
C HIS A 33 -10.19 -0.58 -4.99
N ALA A 34 -9.22 0.31 -5.12
CA ALA A 34 -9.36 1.53 -5.89
C ALA A 34 -9.58 1.14 -7.34
N SER A 35 -10.76 1.48 -7.89
CA SER A 35 -11.00 1.30 -9.31
C SER A 35 -10.16 2.29 -10.11
N ASP A 36 -9.91 1.99 -11.38
CA ASP A 36 -9.26 2.92 -12.31
C ASP A 36 -10.00 4.28 -12.39
N TYR A 37 -11.29 4.27 -12.02
CA TYR A 37 -12.17 5.43 -11.99
C TYR A 37 -12.20 6.16 -10.63
N TYR A 38 -11.64 5.59 -9.56
CA TYR A 38 -11.60 6.18 -8.22
C TYR A 38 -10.22 6.04 -7.53
N PRO A 39 -9.14 6.58 -8.14
CA PRO A 39 -7.80 6.53 -7.56
C PRO A 39 -7.68 7.36 -6.27
N GLN A 40 -8.57 8.34 -6.05
CA GLN A 40 -8.53 9.23 -4.88
C GLN A 40 -8.70 8.46 -3.57
N GLY A 41 -9.37 7.31 -3.58
CA GLY A 41 -9.50 6.43 -2.42
C GLY A 41 -8.16 5.92 -1.87
N ASN A 42 -7.13 5.87 -2.73
CA ASN A 42 -5.77 5.49 -2.38
C ASN A 42 -4.78 6.68 -2.37
N GLY A 43 -5.27 7.90 -2.63
CA GLY A 43 -4.40 9.07 -2.87
C GLY A 43 -3.50 9.45 -1.68
N GLN A 44 -3.93 9.19 -0.44
CA GLN A 44 -3.07 9.42 0.73
C GLN A 44 -1.87 8.46 0.77
N ALA A 45 -2.09 7.18 0.44
CA ALA A 45 -1.03 6.19 0.36
C ALA A 45 -0.08 6.52 -0.80
N GLU A 46 -0.60 6.90 -1.96
CA GLU A 46 0.21 7.32 -3.12
C GLU A 46 1.09 8.54 -2.81
N SER A 47 0.53 9.57 -2.18
CA SER A 47 1.27 10.77 -1.77
C SER A 47 2.38 10.43 -0.76
N SER A 48 2.07 9.60 0.22
CA SER A 48 3.05 9.15 1.22
C SER A 48 4.17 8.33 0.58
N ASN A 49 3.82 7.38 -0.30
CA ASN A 49 4.78 6.57 -1.04
C ASN A 49 5.70 7.42 -1.91
N LYS A 50 5.15 8.44 -2.60
CA LYS A 50 5.95 9.38 -3.41
C LYS A 50 6.98 10.15 -2.57
N ASN A 51 6.59 10.60 -1.38
CA ASN A 51 7.50 11.28 -0.45
C ASN A 51 8.60 10.32 0.04
N LEU A 52 8.23 9.10 0.45
CA LEU A 52 9.19 8.08 0.89
C LEU A 52 10.18 7.71 -0.21
N VAL A 53 9.72 7.49 -1.44
CA VAL A 53 10.60 7.21 -2.60
C VAL A 53 11.58 8.36 -2.85
N THR A 54 11.12 9.61 -2.70
CA THR A 54 12.00 10.79 -2.85
C THR A 54 13.09 10.81 -1.78
N ILE A 55 12.74 10.51 -0.52
CA ILE A 55 13.70 10.44 0.59
C ILE A 55 14.70 9.30 0.36
N ILE A 56 14.21 8.10 0.03
CA ILE A 56 15.06 6.93 -0.22
C ILE A 56 16.02 7.21 -1.37
N ARG A 57 15.55 7.81 -2.47
CA ARG A 57 16.43 8.16 -3.60
C ARG A 57 17.58 9.06 -3.17
N LYS A 58 17.31 10.12 -2.41
CA LYS A 58 18.36 11.01 -1.89
C LYS A 58 19.37 10.25 -1.02
N LEU A 59 18.89 9.40 -0.11
CA LEU A 59 19.75 8.61 0.76
C LEU A 59 20.63 7.62 -0.02
N VAL A 60 20.09 7.00 -1.06
CA VAL A 60 20.84 6.08 -1.93
C VAL A 60 21.85 6.82 -2.80
N ASP A 61 21.49 7.98 -3.34
CA ASP A 61 22.40 8.82 -4.12
C ASP A 61 23.58 9.32 -3.25
N GLU A 62 23.30 9.64 -1.97
CA GLU A 62 24.33 10.06 -0.99
C GLU A 62 25.16 8.89 -0.45
N ASN A 63 24.57 7.69 -0.34
CA ASN A 63 25.21 6.51 0.26
C ASN A 63 24.64 5.19 -0.29
N GLN A 64 25.06 4.81 -1.50
CA GLN A 64 24.59 3.62 -2.22
C GLN A 64 24.71 2.29 -1.44
N ARG A 65 25.54 2.22 -0.39
CA ARG A 65 25.76 1.00 0.41
C ARG A 65 24.80 0.83 1.60
N MET A 66 23.89 1.78 1.86
CA MET A 66 22.95 1.68 2.99
C MET A 66 21.58 1.09 2.63
N TRP A 67 21.35 0.77 1.36
CA TRP A 67 20.16 0.02 0.92
C TRP A 67 20.56 -1.44 0.67
N HIS A 68 20.34 -2.29 1.68
CA HIS A 68 20.62 -3.73 1.66
C HIS A 68 19.34 -4.53 1.81
#